data_AF-A0A9P5BVH6-F1
#
_entry.id   AF-A0A9P5BVH6-F1
#
_cell.length_a   1.000
_cell.length_b   1.000
_cell.length_c   1.000
_cell.angle_alpha   90.00
_cell.angle_beta   90.00
_cell.angle_gamma   90.00
#
_symmetry.space_group_name_H-M   'P 1'
#
loop_
_entity.id
_entity.type
_entity.pdbx_description
1 polymer ?
#
loop_
_entity_poly.entity_id
_entity_poly.type
_entity_poly.pdbx_seq_one_letter_code
_entity_poly.pdbx_strand_id
1 'polypeptide(L)'
;MEKDTAFVPYRKSQAKTNPTILEKIIDHSAADTPIVSAASLIFHQVLGWPAYILMNAGAGPKSLAKSNRANSSAYRQSHLDPTADILTPSEAPFVALIAITCLHHTHEDDLHYEAEDWTFIKGAASSVDREFGFIGRHVFHGIIEYHVAHHLFPRIPFYHAEEATWAIAPLLELHEVK
;
A
#
# COMPACT_ATOMS: atom_id res chain seq x y z
N MET A 1 -21.83 -20.55 -21.29
CA MET A 1 -20.88 -19.49 -20.89
C MET A 1 -21.41 -18.91 -19.59
N GLU A 2 -20.85 -19.33 -18.45
CA GLU A 2 -21.18 -18.69 -17.17
C GLU A 2 -20.84 -17.20 -17.27
N LYS A 3 -21.76 -16.35 -16.84
CA LYS A 3 -21.62 -14.90 -17.00
C LYS A 3 -20.35 -14.45 -16.30
N ASP A 4 -19.53 -13.71 -17.04
CA ASP A 4 -18.45 -12.93 -16.48
C ASP A 4 -19.01 -12.02 -15.38
N THR A 5 -18.30 -11.94 -14.26
CA THR A 5 -18.63 -11.06 -13.14
C THR A 5 -18.53 -9.58 -13.50
N ALA A 6 -18.02 -9.26 -14.70
CA ALA A 6 -18.06 -7.93 -15.29
C ALA A 6 -19.50 -7.51 -15.66
N PHE A 7 -20.17 -6.91 -14.68
CA PHE A 7 -21.27 -5.94 -14.79
C PHE A 7 -22.13 -6.01 -16.06
N VAL A 8 -22.97 -7.05 -16.18
CA VAL A 8 -24.04 -7.07 -17.18
C VAL A 8 -25.23 -6.27 -16.64
N PRO A 9 -25.65 -5.15 -17.29
CA PRO A 9 -26.77 -4.34 -16.81
C PRO A 9 -28.06 -5.17 -16.74
N TYR A 10 -28.87 -4.92 -15.71
CA TYR A 10 -30.19 -5.55 -15.56
C TYR A 10 -31.12 -5.10 -16.69
N ARG A 11 -31.96 -6.03 -17.17
CA ARG A 11 -33.00 -5.70 -18.15
C ARG A 11 -34.14 -4.94 -17.47
N LYS A 12 -34.82 -4.03 -18.18
CA LYS A 12 -35.99 -3.28 -17.65
C LYS A 12 -37.07 -4.20 -17.05
N SER A 13 -37.24 -5.42 -17.59
CA SER A 13 -38.18 -6.42 -17.07
C SER A 13 -37.80 -7.01 -15.70
N GLN A 14 -36.56 -6.79 -15.26
CA GLN A 14 -36.01 -7.24 -13.98
C GLN A 14 -35.90 -6.10 -12.95
N ALA A 15 -36.30 -4.88 -13.31
CA ALA A 15 -36.27 -3.73 -12.41
C ALA A 15 -37.37 -3.88 -11.33
N LYS A 16 -37.01 -3.66 -10.07
CA LYS A 16 -37.98 -3.64 -8.95
C LYS A 16 -38.95 -2.47 -9.12
N THR A 17 -40.22 -2.71 -8.83
CA THR A 17 -41.30 -1.72 -8.93
C THR A 17 -41.28 -0.67 -7.81
N ASN A 18 -40.67 -0.97 -6.66
CA ASN A 18 -40.56 -0.07 -5.52
C ASN A 18 -39.13 -0.05 -4.95
N PRO A 19 -38.19 0.67 -5.58
CA PRO A 19 -36.83 0.77 -5.08
C PRO A 19 -36.75 1.68 -3.85
N THR A 20 -35.91 1.28 -2.90
CA THR A 20 -35.47 2.10 -1.76
C THR A 20 -34.74 3.36 -2.24
N ILE A 21 -34.57 4.36 -1.36
CA ILE A 21 -33.84 5.59 -1.71
C ILE A 21 -32.41 5.27 -2.17
N LEU A 22 -31.75 4.31 -1.52
CA LEU A 22 -30.42 3.84 -1.91
C LEU A 22 -30.43 3.17 -3.29
N GLU A 23 -31.42 2.29 -3.55
CA GLU A 23 -31.58 1.66 -4.88
C GLU A 23 -31.89 2.69 -5.97
N LYS A 24 -32.59 3.78 -5.67
CA LYS A 24 -32.84 4.89 -6.63
C LYS A 24 -31.59 5.72 -6.93
N ILE A 25 -30.72 5.91 -5.94
CA ILE A 25 -29.44 6.61 -6.10
C ILE A 25 -28.46 5.76 -6.94
N ILE A 26 -28.51 4.43 -6.76
CA ILE A 26 -27.71 3.46 -7.50
C ILE A 26 -28.30 3.18 -8.90
N ASP A 27 -29.58 3.51 -9.13
CA ASP A 27 -30.20 3.37 -10.44
C ASP A 27 -29.50 4.26 -11.49
N HIS A 28 -29.34 3.72 -12.70
CA HIS A 28 -28.62 4.37 -13.80
C HIS A 28 -29.16 5.77 -14.11
N SER A 29 -30.45 6.00 -13.86
CA SER A 29 -31.11 7.30 -14.06
C SER A 29 -30.60 8.41 -13.14
N ALA A 30 -30.19 8.07 -11.91
CA ALA A 30 -29.63 9.02 -10.94
C ALA A 30 -28.09 9.07 -11.02
N ALA A 31 -27.45 8.00 -11.51
CA ALA A 31 -26.00 7.89 -11.62
C ALA A 31 -25.35 8.97 -12.49
N ASP A 32 -26.09 9.50 -13.49
CA ASP A 32 -25.64 10.59 -14.37
C ASP A 32 -25.89 11.99 -13.80
N THR A 33 -26.49 12.12 -12.61
CA THR A 33 -26.70 13.43 -11.98
C THR A 33 -25.42 13.89 -11.30
N PRO A 34 -24.87 15.09 -11.63
CA PRO A 34 -23.57 15.52 -11.12
C PRO A 34 -23.42 15.47 -9.59
N ILE A 35 -24.47 15.81 -8.85
CA ILE A 35 -24.44 15.77 -7.38
C ILE A 35 -24.39 14.34 -6.82
N VAL A 36 -25.04 13.39 -7.50
CA VAL A 36 -25.03 11.97 -7.12
C VAL A 36 -23.67 11.37 -7.43
N SER A 37 -23.11 11.67 -8.61
CA SER A 37 -21.76 11.22 -8.96
C SER A 37 -20.71 11.80 -7.99
N ALA A 38 -20.79 13.09 -7.66
CA ALA A 38 -19.90 13.73 -6.70
C ALA A 38 -20.02 13.12 -5.29
N ALA A 39 -21.23 12.93 -4.79
CA ALA A 39 -21.46 12.29 -3.49
C ALA A 39 -20.96 10.84 -3.47
N SER A 40 -21.16 10.09 -4.57
CA SER A 40 -20.66 8.73 -4.73
C SER A 40 -19.12 8.68 -4.73
N LEU A 41 -18.46 9.61 -5.42
CA LEU A 41 -17.00 9.72 -5.43
C LEU A 41 -16.45 10.05 -4.04
N ILE A 42 -17.06 10.98 -3.32
CA ILE A 42 -16.66 11.30 -1.94
C ILE A 42 -16.83 10.07 -1.03
N PHE A 43 -17.97 9.39 -1.10
CA PHE A 43 -18.20 8.17 -0.34
C PHE A 43 -17.17 7.08 -0.70
N HIS A 44 -16.92 6.89 -1.99
CA HIS A 44 -15.94 5.92 -2.45
C HIS A 44 -14.53 6.28 -1.96
N GLN A 45 -14.11 7.54 -2.04
CA GLN A 45 -12.76 7.94 -1.64
C GLN A 45 -12.55 7.89 -0.11
N VAL A 46 -13.57 8.26 0.66
CA VAL A 46 -13.48 8.38 2.13
C VAL A 46 -13.79 7.06 2.84
N LEU A 47 -14.69 6.23 2.28
CA LEU A 47 -15.16 5.00 2.93
C LEU A 47 -14.94 3.76 2.06
N GLY A 48 -15.28 3.82 0.78
CA GLY A 48 -15.18 2.68 -0.13
C GLY A 48 -13.75 2.15 -0.30
N TRP A 49 -12.82 3.04 -0.67
CA TRP A 49 -11.43 2.71 -0.92
C TRP A 49 -10.70 2.27 0.35
N PRO A 50 -10.80 2.97 1.51
CA PRO A 50 -10.21 2.47 2.75
C PRO A 50 -10.77 1.11 3.18
N ALA A 51 -12.09 0.88 3.06
CA ALA A 51 -12.67 -0.43 3.34
C ALA A 51 -12.20 -1.50 2.34
N TYR A 52 -12.01 -1.15 1.07
CA TYR A 52 -11.44 -2.06 0.09
C TYR A 52 -10.01 -2.47 0.47
N ILE A 53 -9.14 -1.52 0.82
CA ILE A 53 -7.76 -1.82 1.23
C ILE A 53 -7.72 -2.61 2.53
N LEU A 54 -8.50 -2.23 3.54
CA LEU A 54 -8.40 -2.81 4.88
C LEU A 54 -9.07 -4.19 5.00
N MET A 55 -10.15 -4.43 4.24
CA MET A 55 -10.99 -5.64 4.42
C MET A 55 -11.50 -6.24 3.09
N ASN A 56 -10.97 -5.78 1.95
CA ASN A 56 -11.38 -6.22 0.62
C ASN A 56 -12.90 -6.08 0.42
N ALA A 57 -13.50 -5.02 0.98
CA ALA A 57 -14.94 -4.76 0.90
C ALA A 57 -15.39 -4.54 -0.55
N GLY A 58 -16.53 -5.10 -0.94
CA GLY A 58 -17.06 -4.96 -2.30
C GLY A 58 -16.40 -5.86 -3.36
N ALA A 59 -15.33 -6.60 -3.02
CA ALA A 59 -14.73 -7.55 -3.95
C ALA A 59 -15.57 -8.82 -4.14
N GLY A 60 -15.50 -9.40 -5.35
CA GLY A 60 -16.29 -10.58 -5.72
C GLY A 60 -16.04 -11.82 -4.84
N PRO A 61 -16.94 -12.80 -4.84
CA PRO A 61 -16.85 -13.99 -3.99
C PRO A 61 -15.65 -14.89 -4.29
N LYS A 62 -15.08 -14.81 -5.50
CA LYS A 62 -13.87 -15.53 -5.94
C LYS A 62 -12.63 -14.63 -6.00
N SER A 63 -12.61 -13.53 -5.24
CA SER A 63 -11.50 -12.55 -5.26
C SER A 63 -10.25 -13.01 -4.48
N LEU A 64 -10.33 -14.08 -3.69
CA LEU A 64 -9.19 -14.58 -2.93
C LEU A 64 -8.40 -15.59 -3.76
N ALA A 65 -7.07 -15.43 -3.79
CA ALA A 65 -6.16 -16.33 -4.49
C ALA A 65 -5.95 -17.67 -3.77
N LYS A 66 -5.97 -17.68 -2.43
CA LYS A 66 -5.59 -18.85 -1.60
C LYS A 66 -6.77 -19.54 -0.90
N SER A 67 -7.94 -18.89 -0.83
CA SER A 67 -9.08 -19.37 -0.02
C SER A 67 -10.41 -18.88 -0.59
N ASN A 68 -11.46 -18.90 0.22
CA ASN A 68 -12.74 -18.27 -0.07
C ASN A 68 -13.13 -17.31 1.08
N ARG A 69 -14.05 -16.38 0.78
CA ARG A 69 -14.44 -15.34 1.74
C ARG A 69 -15.14 -15.86 3.00
N ALA A 70 -15.72 -17.06 2.97
CA ALA A 70 -16.38 -17.66 4.12
C ALA A 70 -15.39 -18.28 5.12
N ASN A 71 -14.24 -18.72 4.63
CA ASN A 71 -13.23 -19.42 5.43
C ASN A 71 -12.03 -18.52 5.79
N SER A 72 -11.92 -17.34 5.19
CA SER A 72 -10.84 -16.38 5.46
C SER A 72 -11.29 -15.32 6.47
N SER A 73 -10.46 -15.02 7.47
CA SER A 73 -10.77 -13.94 8.43
C SER A 73 -10.66 -12.56 7.78
N ALA A 74 -11.30 -11.54 8.36
CA ALA A 74 -11.26 -10.18 7.81
C ALA A 74 -9.83 -9.62 7.71
N TYR A 75 -8.97 -9.93 8.69
CA TYR A 75 -7.55 -9.54 8.67
C TYR A 75 -6.78 -10.20 7.51
N ARG A 76 -7.02 -11.50 7.24
CA ARG A 76 -6.43 -12.23 6.11
C ARG A 76 -6.99 -11.79 4.76
N GLN A 77 -7.90 -10.81 4.73
CA GLN A 77 -8.42 -10.20 3.51
C GLN A 77 -7.91 -8.76 3.34
N SER A 78 -7.00 -8.28 4.18
CA SER A 78 -6.41 -6.95 4.06
C SER A 78 -5.33 -6.89 2.98
N HIS A 79 -5.31 -5.83 2.16
CA HIS A 79 -4.22 -5.55 1.22
C HIS A 79 -2.92 -5.12 1.91
N LEU A 80 -2.99 -4.82 3.21
CA LEU A 80 -1.83 -4.45 4.02
C LEU A 80 -1.18 -5.64 4.74
N ASP A 81 -1.81 -6.82 4.72
CA ASP A 81 -1.24 -8.06 5.27
C ASP A 81 -0.48 -8.80 4.16
N PRO A 82 0.86 -8.91 4.23
CA PRO A 82 1.65 -9.65 3.24
C PRO A 82 1.21 -11.11 3.10
N THR A 83 0.60 -11.68 4.14
CA THR A 83 0.14 -13.08 4.15
C THR A 83 -1.31 -13.25 3.72
N ALA A 84 -2.01 -12.17 3.35
CA ALA A 84 -3.43 -12.16 3.03
C ALA A 84 -3.80 -13.14 1.92
N ASP A 85 -5.00 -13.71 2.01
CA ASP A 85 -5.53 -14.72 1.10
C ASP A 85 -5.87 -14.16 -0.29
N ILE A 86 -5.87 -12.83 -0.45
CA ILE A 86 -5.93 -12.14 -1.74
C ILE A 86 -4.61 -12.19 -2.51
N LEU A 87 -3.47 -12.34 -1.83
CA LEU A 87 -2.15 -12.34 -2.45
C LEU A 87 -1.66 -13.77 -2.69
N THR A 88 -1.00 -13.99 -3.81
CA THR A 88 -0.22 -15.20 -4.06
C THR A 88 1.03 -15.23 -3.16
N PRO A 89 1.59 -16.41 -2.85
CA PRO A 89 2.83 -16.50 -2.06
C PRO A 89 4.00 -15.72 -2.68
N SER A 90 4.03 -15.57 -4.01
CA SER A 90 5.03 -14.78 -4.73
C SER A 90 4.87 -13.27 -4.57
N GLU A 91 3.66 -12.78 -4.26
CA GLU A 91 3.38 -11.35 -4.09
C GLU A 91 3.67 -10.86 -2.66
N ALA A 92 3.59 -11.75 -1.68
CA ALA A 92 3.80 -11.45 -0.27
C ALA A 92 5.10 -10.67 0.02
N PRO A 93 6.27 -11.02 -0.54
CA PRO A 93 7.50 -10.27 -0.29
C PRO A 93 7.43 -8.82 -0.78
N PHE A 94 6.70 -8.53 -1.87
CA PHE A 94 6.59 -7.18 -2.41
C PHE A 94 5.71 -6.29 -1.54
N VAL A 95 4.62 -6.83 -0.99
CA VAL A 95 3.76 -6.08 -0.06
C VAL A 95 4.50 -5.77 1.24
N ALA A 96 5.25 -6.73 1.77
CA ALA A 96 6.13 -6.50 2.91
C ALA A 96 7.20 -5.44 2.59
N LEU A 97 7.81 -5.51 1.40
CA LEU A 97 8.81 -4.55 0.96
C LEU A 97 8.23 -3.15 0.86
N ILE A 98 7.04 -2.96 0.26
CA ILE A 98 6.39 -1.65 0.15
C ILE A 98 6.13 -1.03 1.53
N ALA A 99 5.63 -1.82 2.49
CA ALA A 99 5.40 -1.32 3.85
C ALA A 99 6.70 -0.84 4.51
N ILE A 100 7.80 -1.57 4.28
CA ILE A 100 9.12 -1.23 4.78
C ILE A 100 9.70 -0.03 4.02
N THR A 101 9.71 0.00 2.69
CA THR A 101 10.33 1.06 1.89
C THR A 101 9.60 2.39 1.97
N CYS A 102 8.26 2.37 2.11
CA CYS A 102 7.49 3.60 2.31
C CYS A 102 7.96 4.33 3.58
N LEU A 103 8.31 3.58 4.63
CA LEU A 103 8.88 4.17 5.84
C LEU A 103 10.24 4.81 5.53
N HIS A 104 11.18 4.08 4.94
CA HIS A 104 12.56 4.57 4.74
C HIS A 104 12.75 5.61 3.63
N HIS A 105 11.80 5.80 2.72
CA HIS A 105 11.93 6.72 1.56
C HIS A 105 10.84 7.81 1.56
N THR A 106 10.23 8.07 2.71
CA THR A 106 9.22 9.12 2.85
C THR A 106 9.46 9.92 4.13
N HIS A 107 9.82 11.19 3.99
CA HIS A 107 9.85 12.19 5.05
C HIS A 107 9.48 13.56 4.46
N GLU A 108 8.97 14.48 5.28
CA GLU A 108 8.53 15.80 4.82
C GLU A 108 9.67 16.63 4.21
N ASP A 109 10.86 16.51 4.79
CA ASP A 109 12.09 17.16 4.31
C ASP A 109 12.79 16.43 3.14
N ASP A 110 12.30 15.28 2.67
CA ASP A 110 13.01 14.51 1.64
C ASP A 110 12.96 15.21 0.28
N LEU A 111 14.06 15.08 -0.46
CA LEU A 111 14.17 15.63 -1.79
C LEU A 111 13.45 14.72 -2.80
N HIS A 112 12.46 15.28 -3.49
CA HIS A 112 11.86 14.66 -4.65
C HIS A 112 12.56 15.12 -5.92
N TYR A 113 13.09 14.17 -6.69
CA TYR A 113 13.78 14.44 -7.94
C TYR A 113 12.88 14.14 -9.13
N GLU A 114 12.96 14.98 -10.16
CA GLU A 114 12.42 14.67 -11.49
C GLU A 114 13.18 13.50 -12.12
N ALA A 115 12.56 12.87 -13.12
CA ALA A 115 13.11 11.66 -13.75
C ALA A 115 14.52 11.89 -14.35
N GLU A 116 14.77 13.07 -14.90
CA GLU A 116 16.05 13.44 -15.51
C GLU A 116 17.15 13.73 -14.48
N ASP A 117 16.76 14.16 -13.28
CA ASP A 117 17.67 14.51 -12.18
C ASP A 117 17.95 13.35 -11.23
N TRP A 118 17.09 12.34 -11.22
CA TRP A 118 17.21 11.18 -10.34
C TRP A 118 18.41 10.32 -10.73
N THR A 119 19.17 9.89 -9.72
CA THR A 119 20.20 8.86 -9.87
C THR A 119 20.12 7.91 -8.68
N PHE A 120 20.67 6.70 -8.83
CA PHE A 120 20.73 5.74 -7.73
C PHE A 120 21.37 6.33 -6.46
N ILE A 121 22.47 7.08 -6.60
CA ILE A 121 23.17 7.69 -5.47
C ILE A 121 22.32 8.77 -4.80
N LYS A 122 21.65 9.63 -5.59
CA LYS A 122 20.74 10.65 -5.05
C LYS A 122 19.55 10.01 -4.33
N GLY A 123 18.96 8.96 -4.89
CA GLY A 123 17.88 8.21 -4.26
C GLY A 123 18.33 7.54 -2.96
N ALA A 124 19.49 6.89 -2.95
CA ALA A 124 20.06 6.28 -1.74
C ALA A 124 20.33 7.32 -0.64
N ALA A 125 20.91 8.46 -1.01
CA ALA A 125 21.21 9.55 -0.08
C ALA A 125 19.95 10.28 0.43
N SER A 126 18.82 10.17 -0.25
CA SER A 126 17.53 10.74 0.17
C SER A 126 16.67 9.76 0.97
N SER A 127 17.24 8.60 1.35
CA SER A 127 16.58 7.73 2.30
C SER A 127 16.80 8.19 3.74
N VAL A 128 15.90 7.76 4.62
CA VAL A 128 15.81 8.27 5.99
C VAL A 128 16.04 7.14 6.97
N ASP A 129 17.17 7.27 7.67
CA ASP A 129 17.56 6.43 8.80
C ASP A 129 16.64 6.72 10.00
N ARG A 130 16.08 5.68 10.61
CA ARG A 130 15.18 5.79 11.78
C ARG A 130 15.54 4.85 12.91
N GLU A 131 15.36 5.29 14.16
CA GLU A 131 15.60 4.45 15.33
C GLU A 131 14.39 3.57 15.68
N PHE A 132 14.51 2.25 15.53
CA PHE A 132 13.49 1.26 15.89
C PHE A 132 13.88 0.45 17.13
N GLY A 133 14.95 0.84 17.82
CA GLY A 133 15.41 0.28 19.08
C GLY A 133 15.69 -1.23 18.96
N PHE A 134 15.14 -1.98 19.90
CA PHE A 134 15.32 -3.43 19.94
C PHE A 134 14.87 -4.13 18.65
N ILE A 135 13.76 -3.67 18.06
CA ILE A 135 13.16 -4.27 16.86
C ILE A 135 14.10 -4.07 15.68
N GLY A 136 14.58 -2.85 15.46
CA GLY A 136 15.50 -2.55 14.38
C GLY A 136 16.79 -3.35 14.48
N ARG A 137 17.43 -3.37 15.66
CA ARG A 137 18.70 -4.09 15.87
C ARG A 137 18.59 -5.61 15.71
N HIS A 138 17.53 -6.24 16.23
CA HIS A 138 17.46 -7.71 16.33
C HIS A 138 16.56 -8.38 15.30
N VAL A 139 15.56 -7.67 14.77
CA VAL A 139 14.65 -8.21 13.74
C VAL A 139 15.09 -7.75 12.37
N PHE A 140 15.34 -6.45 12.21
CA PHE A 140 15.70 -5.86 10.92
C PHE A 140 17.20 -5.69 10.72
N HIS A 141 18.03 -6.15 11.66
CA HIS A 141 19.49 -6.13 11.57
C HIS A 141 20.06 -4.72 11.29
N GLY A 142 19.44 -3.66 11.79
CA GLY A 142 19.93 -2.28 11.60
C GLY A 142 19.71 -1.71 10.20
N ILE A 143 18.97 -2.38 9.31
CA ILE A 143 18.72 -1.88 7.95
C ILE A 143 17.83 -0.62 7.94
N ILE A 144 17.12 -0.37 9.03
CA ILE A 144 16.22 0.80 9.20
C ILE A 144 17.03 1.98 9.73
N GLU A 145 17.90 1.73 10.70
CA GLU A 145 18.78 2.70 11.35
C GLU A 145 19.93 3.16 10.45
N TYR A 146 20.33 2.34 9.47
CA TYR A 146 21.51 2.56 8.62
C TYR A 146 21.17 2.33 7.13
N HIS A 147 20.00 2.81 6.71
CA HIS A 147 19.43 2.58 5.39
C HIS A 147 20.23 3.24 4.27
N VAL A 148 20.74 4.46 4.50
CA VAL A 148 21.59 5.16 3.53
C VAL A 148 22.86 4.35 3.25
N ALA A 149 23.56 3.93 4.30
CA ALA A 149 24.77 3.12 4.19
C ALA A 149 24.47 1.75 3.56
N HIS A 150 23.32 1.14 3.87
CA HIS A 150 22.87 -0.11 3.26
C HIS A 150 22.77 0.00 1.73
N HIS A 151 22.20 1.10 1.20
CA HIS A 151 22.10 1.31 -0.25
C HIS A 151 23.44 1.62 -0.91
N LEU A 152 24.25 2.46 -0.29
CA LEU A 152 25.54 2.87 -0.87
C LEU A 152 26.58 1.74 -0.83
N PHE A 153 26.58 0.95 0.25
CA PHE A 153 27.58 -0.08 0.51
C PHE A 153 26.96 -1.41 0.95
N PRO A 154 26.11 -2.05 0.11
CA PRO A 154 25.35 -3.26 0.48
C PRO A 154 26.23 -4.48 0.77
N ARG A 155 27.53 -4.41 0.47
CA ARG A 155 28.51 -5.47 0.78
C ARG A 155 29.07 -5.37 2.19
N ILE A 156 28.92 -4.22 2.87
CA ILE A 156 29.29 -4.08 4.27
C ILE A 156 28.26 -4.88 5.08
N PRO A 157 28.70 -5.82 5.93
CA PRO A 157 27.78 -6.61 6.72
C PRO A 157 27.12 -5.72 7.78
N PHE A 158 25.89 -6.05 8.15
CA PHE A 158 25.04 -5.20 8.99
C PHE A 158 25.66 -4.83 10.36
N TYR A 159 26.51 -5.67 10.93
CA TYR A 159 27.20 -5.40 12.20
C TYR A 159 28.30 -4.34 12.09
N HIS A 160 28.65 -3.90 10.87
CA HIS A 160 29.49 -2.73 10.60
C HIS A 160 28.71 -1.57 9.93
N ALA A 161 27.39 -1.69 9.78
CA ALA A 161 26.59 -0.65 9.13
C ALA A 161 26.62 0.67 9.93
N GLU A 162 26.57 0.57 11.26
CA GLU A 162 26.70 1.71 12.17
C GLU A 162 28.01 2.47 11.97
N GLU A 163 29.13 1.75 11.95
CA GLU A 163 30.46 2.31 11.71
C GLU A 163 30.53 2.98 10.33
N ALA A 164 29.96 2.34 9.31
CA ALA A 164 29.91 2.89 7.96
C ALA A 164 29.05 4.17 7.88
N THR A 165 27.88 4.20 8.50
CA THR A 165 27.01 5.39 8.56
C THR A 165 27.74 6.55 9.19
N TRP A 166 28.37 6.36 10.36
CA TRP A 166 29.09 7.44 11.03
C TRP A 166 30.36 7.88 10.29
N ALA A 167 30.99 6.99 9.52
CA ALA A 167 32.12 7.35 8.67
C ALA A 167 31.72 8.28 7.50
N ILE A 168 30.49 8.14 6.97
CA ILE A 168 30.00 8.96 5.85
C ILE A 168 29.14 10.15 6.29
N ALA A 169 28.64 10.16 7.52
CA ALA A 169 27.79 11.22 8.07
C ALA A 169 28.34 12.65 7.83
N PRO A 170 29.66 12.94 8.01
CA PRO A 170 30.19 14.27 7.74
C PRO A 170 30.09 14.73 6.28
N LEU A 171 30.02 13.78 5.33
CA LEU A 171 29.90 14.08 3.90
C LEU A 171 28.45 14.35 3.48
N LEU A 172 27.50 13.82 4.26
CA LEU A 172 26.07 13.93 4.02
C LEU A 172 25.40 15.00 4.90
N GLU A 173 26.20 15.72 5.71
CA GLU A 173 25.72 16.69 6.70
C GLU A 173 24.70 16.06 7.68
N LEU A 174 24.84 14.76 7.95
CA LEU A 174 24.02 14.04 8.90
C LEU A 174 24.55 14.25 10.32
N HIS A 175 23.70 14.74 11.21
CA HIS A 175 24.05 14.99 12.60
C HIS A 175 23.44 13.97 13.58
N GLU A 176 22.40 13.26 13.16
CA GLU A 176 21.71 12.22 13.92
C GLU A 176 20.86 11.32 13.02
N VAL A 177 20.51 10.13 13.53
CA VAL A 177 19.43 9.28 12.98
C VAL A 177 18.10 9.92 13.38
N LYS A 178 17.16 10.07 12.45
CA LYS A 178 15.89 10.77 12.68
C LYS A 178 14.87 9.93 13.48
#